data_AF-A0A7Y4TJR3-F1
#
_entry.id   AF-A0A7Y4TJR3-F1
#
_cell.length_a   1.000
_cell.length_b   1.000
_cell.length_c   1.000
_cell.angle_alpha   90.00
_cell.angle_beta   90.00
_cell.angle_gamma   90.00
#
_symmetry.space_group_name_H-M   'P 1'
#
loop_
_entity.id
_entity.type
_entity.pdbx_description
1 polymer ?
#
loop_
_entity_poly.entity_id
_entity_poly.type
_entity_poly.pdbx_seq_one_letter_code
_entity_poly.pdbx_strand_id
1 'polypeptide(L)'
;MSGPPATRPCEGHLAELVDYIDGDLAPPALEALEAHIEACTCCSALERELRERIGLVKQAGRPEVPGDVRARARARVQALLAEARRAR
;
A
#
# COMPACT_ATOMS: atom_id res chain seq x y z
N MET A 1 1.67 28.53 -14.83
CA MET A 1 1.67 27.25 -14.09
C MET A 1 2.92 27.21 -13.25
N SER A 2 2.82 27.57 -11.97
CA SER A 2 3.97 27.56 -11.04
C SER A 2 3.53 26.84 -9.77
N GLY A 3 4.08 25.64 -9.54
CA GLY A 3 3.94 24.92 -8.27
C GLY A 3 5.01 25.39 -7.26
N PRO A 4 4.73 25.34 -5.94
CA PRO A 4 5.61 25.83 -4.87
C PRO A 4 6.89 24.97 -4.73
N PRO A 5 7.93 25.46 -4.01
CA PRO A 5 9.30 24.96 -4.14
C PRO A 5 9.46 23.54 -3.60
N ALA A 6 10.00 22.66 -4.44
CA ALA A 6 10.28 21.27 -4.15
C ALA A 6 11.53 21.12 -3.26
N THR A 7 11.34 20.65 -2.04
CA THR A 7 12.39 19.96 -1.29
C THR A 7 12.54 18.57 -1.91
N ARG A 8 13.56 18.42 -2.78
CA ARG A 8 13.85 17.30 -3.73
C ARG A 8 12.92 17.19 -4.97
N PRO A 9 13.49 16.96 -6.17
CA PRO A 9 12.69 16.71 -7.36
C PRO A 9 11.92 15.39 -7.25
N CYS A 10 10.64 15.41 -7.67
CA CYS A 10 9.74 14.25 -7.64
C CYS A 10 10.28 13.03 -8.42
N GLU A 11 11.18 13.24 -9.38
CA GLU A 11 11.82 12.18 -10.17
C GLU A 11 12.50 11.10 -9.32
N GLY A 12 12.97 11.43 -8.10
CA GLY A 12 13.61 10.48 -7.20
C GLY A 12 12.66 9.53 -6.46
N HIS A 13 11.36 9.84 -6.41
CA HIS A 13 10.40 9.11 -5.56
C HIS A 13 9.56 8.10 -6.34
N LEU A 14 9.77 7.95 -7.65
CA LEU A 14 8.98 7.00 -8.45
C LEU A 14 9.20 5.55 -8.00
N ALA A 15 10.47 5.17 -7.78
CA ALA A 15 10.80 3.83 -7.28
C ALA A 15 10.22 3.61 -5.87
N GLU A 16 10.39 4.61 -4.99
CA GLU A 16 9.85 4.56 -3.62
C GLU A 16 8.32 4.49 -3.60
N LEU A 17 7.63 5.14 -4.55
CA LEU A 17 6.17 5.06 -4.72
C LEU A 17 5.70 3.66 -5.14
N VAL A 18 6.47 2.97 -5.99
CA VAL A 18 6.16 1.58 -6.36
C VAL A 18 6.34 0.67 -5.14
N ASP A 19 7.48 0.77 -4.46
CA ASP A 19 7.77 0.00 -3.23
C ASP A 19 6.73 0.30 -2.13
N TYR A 20 6.29 1.56 -2.01
CA TYR A 20 5.25 1.98 -1.08
C TYR A 20 3.89 1.34 -1.38
N ILE A 21 3.49 1.26 -2.65
CA ILE A 21 2.20 0.67 -3.04
C ILE A 21 2.22 -0.85 -2.85
N ASP A 22 3.37 -1.50 -3.06
CA ASP A 22 3.55 -2.93 -2.84
C ASP A 22 3.75 -3.30 -1.36
N GLY A 23 4.10 -2.32 -0.51
CA GLY A 23 4.29 -2.49 0.92
C GLY A 23 5.72 -2.91 1.32
N ASP A 24 6.68 -2.75 0.40
CA ASP A 24 8.07 -3.18 0.53
C ASP A 24 9.02 -2.03 0.92
N LEU A 25 8.48 -0.84 1.19
CA LEU A 25 9.25 0.32 1.60
C LEU A 25 9.69 0.23 3.08
N ALA A 26 10.97 0.48 3.35
CA ALA A 26 11.51 0.47 4.71
C ALA A 26 10.88 1.56 5.60
N PRO A 27 10.66 1.33 6.92
CA PRO A 27 9.93 2.27 7.78
C PRO A 27 10.46 3.72 7.79
N PRO A 28 11.79 3.99 7.78
CA PRO A 28 12.29 5.36 7.74
C PRO A 28 12.01 6.08 6.42
N ALA A 29 11.93 5.33 5.31
CA ALA A 29 11.61 5.87 3.99
C ALA A 29 10.09 6.05 3.82
N LEU A 30 9.29 5.21 4.48
CA LEU A 30 7.84 5.30 4.52
C LEU A 30 7.36 6.65 5.04
N GLU A 31 7.80 7.04 6.23
CA GLU A 31 7.38 8.31 6.86
C GLU A 31 7.75 9.53 6.00
N ALA A 32 8.95 9.51 5.41
CA ALA A 32 9.43 10.59 4.56
C ALA A 32 8.62 10.70 3.26
N LEU A 33 8.28 9.56 2.65
CA LEU A 33 7.48 9.52 1.43
C LEU A 33 6.02 9.91 1.69
N GLU A 34 5.42 9.48 2.80
CA GLU A 34 4.07 9.87 3.19
C GLU A 34 3.95 11.39 3.38
N ALA A 35 4.91 11.99 4.09
CA ALA A 35 4.98 13.44 4.23
C ALA A 35 5.12 14.16 2.88
N HIS A 36 5.86 13.57 1.93
CA HIS A 36 5.98 14.13 0.58
C HIS A 36 4.70 14.01 -0.23
N ILE A 37 4.02 12.85 -0.18
CA ILE A 37 2.74 12.62 -0.85
C ILE A 37 1.68 13.60 -0.35
N GLU A 38 1.65 13.87 0.95
CA GLU A 38 0.73 14.84 1.56
C GLU A 38 1.01 16.28 1.10
N ALA A 39 2.29 16.66 0.98
CA ALA A 39 2.69 18.01 0.61
C ALA A 39 2.73 18.27 -0.91
N CYS A 40 2.82 17.22 -1.75
CA CYS A 40 3.06 17.33 -3.19
C CYS A 40 1.89 16.81 -4.02
N THR A 41 1.21 17.73 -4.72
CA THR A 41 0.08 17.41 -5.60
C THR A 41 0.45 16.50 -6.76
N CYS A 42 1.69 16.56 -7.26
CA CYS A 42 2.18 15.68 -8.31
C CYS A 42 2.30 14.22 -7.83
N CYS A 43 2.96 13.99 -6.69
CA CYS A 43 3.12 12.65 -6.13
C CYS A 43 1.80 12.08 -5.61
N SER A 44 0.91 12.90 -5.05
CA SER A 44 -0.46 12.48 -4.70
C SER A 44 -1.26 12.03 -5.93
N ALA A 45 -1.19 12.77 -7.03
CA ALA A 45 -1.89 12.38 -8.26
C ALA A 45 -1.32 11.07 -8.85
N LEU A 46 0.01 10.91 -8.83
CA LEU A 46 0.70 9.72 -9.32
C LEU A 46 0.40 8.47 -8.46
N GLU A 47 0.41 8.62 -7.12
CA GLU A 47 0.05 7.55 -6.18
C GLU A 47 -1.35 7.01 -6.46
N ARG A 48 -2.32 7.92 -6.64
CA ARG A 48 -3.70 7.56 -6.96
C ARG A 48 -3.79 6.81 -8.29
N GLU A 49 -3.13 7.32 -9.34
CA GLU A 49 -3.14 6.69 -10.67
C GLU A 49 -2.54 5.28 -10.65
N LEU A 50 -1.42 5.10 -9.94
CA LEU A 50 -0.77 3.80 -9.78
C LEU A 50 -1.69 2.81 -9.04
N ARG A 51 -2.32 3.22 -7.94
CA ARG A 51 -3.26 2.38 -7.20
C ARG A 51 -4.46 1.96 -8.05
N GLU A 52 -5.02 2.88 -8.83
CA GLU A 52 -6.15 2.58 -9.72
C GLU A 52 -5.76 1.52 -10.75
N ARG A 53 -4.63 1.71 -11.43
CA ARG A 53 -4.11 0.75 -12.42
C ARG A 53 -3.85 -0.63 -11.82
N ILE A 54 -3.19 -0.69 -10.67
CA ILE A 54 -2.93 -1.95 -9.96
C ILE A 54 -4.27 -2.60 -9.53
N GLY A 55 -5.23 -1.80 -9.09
CA GLY A 55 -6.58 -2.25 -8.77
C GLY A 55 -7.28 -2.91 -9.95
N LEU A 56 -7.16 -2.36 -11.16
CA LEU A 56 -7.72 -2.96 -12.38
C LEU A 56 -7.08 -4.32 -12.71
N VAL A 57 -5.75 -4.43 -12.60
CA VAL A 57 -5.03 -5.69 -12.81
C VAL A 57 -5.43 -6.75 -11.77
N LYS A 58 -5.52 -6.36 -10.49
CA LYS A 58 -5.95 -7.26 -9.40
C LYS A 58 -7.38 -7.78 -9.59
N GLN A 59 -8.27 -7.00 -10.20
CA GLN A 59 -9.64 -7.42 -10.51
C GLN A 59 -9.71 -8.41 -11.66
N ALA A 60 -8.87 -8.25 -12.69
CA ALA A 60 -8.85 -9.15 -13.85
C ALA A 60 -8.37 -10.58 -13.51
N GLY A 61 -7.60 -10.75 -12.43
CA GLY A 61 -6.94 -12.00 -12.08
C GLY A 61 -7.22 -12.50 -10.67
N ARG A 62 -8.43 -12.30 -10.12
CA ARG A 62 -8.77 -12.80 -8.77
C ARG A 62 -9.45 -14.17 -8.87
N PRO A 63 -8.70 -15.29 -8.95
CA PRO A 63 -9.31 -16.61 -8.91
C PRO A 63 -10.05 -16.76 -7.58
N GLU A 64 -11.19 -17.45 -7.64
CA GLU A 64 -11.91 -17.79 -6.43
C GLU A 64 -11.01 -18.67 -5.55
N VAL A 65 -10.75 -18.22 -4.31
CA VAL A 65 -9.96 -19.01 -3.36
C VAL A 65 -10.69 -20.32 -3.09
N PRO A 66 -10.05 -21.49 -3.28
CA PRO A 66 -10.65 -22.78 -2.97
C PRO A 66 -11.25 -22.80 -1.56
N GLY A 67 -12.43 -23.41 -1.44
CA GLY A 67 -13.23 -23.37 -0.21
C GLY A 67 -12.48 -23.92 1.01
N ASP A 68 -11.65 -24.94 0.81
CA ASP A 68 -10.80 -25.55 1.84
C ASP A 68 -9.73 -24.58 2.35
N VAL A 69 -9.03 -23.89 1.45
CA VAL A 69 -8.01 -22.88 1.80
C VAL A 69 -8.65 -21.74 2.58
N ARG A 70 -9.81 -21.25 2.11
CA ARG A 70 -10.58 -20.20 2.79
C ARG A 70 -11.03 -20.65 4.19
N ALA A 71 -11.50 -21.87 4.34
CA ALA A 71 -11.93 -22.44 5.61
C ALA A 71 -10.76 -22.53 6.61
N ARG A 72 -9.61 -23.08 6.18
CA ARG A 72 -8.40 -23.15 7.03
C ARG A 72 -7.92 -21.77 7.46
N ALA A 73 -7.85 -20.81 6.53
CA ALA A 73 -7.44 -19.44 6.84
C ALA A 73 -8.39 -18.80 7.86
N ARG A 74 -9.71 -18.93 7.67
CA ARG A 74 -10.71 -18.41 8.61
C ARG A 74 -10.57 -19.03 10.00
N ALA A 75 -10.38 -20.35 10.09
CA ALA A 75 -10.17 -21.04 11.36
C ALA A 75 -8.92 -20.51 12.08
N ARG A 76 -7.81 -20.29 11.38
CA ARG A 76 -6.59 -19.76 11.99
C ARG A 76 -6.75 -18.33 12.49
N VAL A 77 -7.40 -17.47 11.72
CA VAL A 77 -7.69 -16.08 12.15
C VAL A 77 -8.53 -16.07 13.42
N GLN A 78 -9.57 -16.91 13.52
CA GLN A 78 -10.40 -17.01 14.73
C GLN A 78 -9.59 -17.49 15.95
N ALA A 79 -8.70 -18.46 15.77
CA ALA A 79 -7.82 -18.92 16.84
C ALA A 79 -6.90 -17.80 17.36
N LEU A 80 -6.24 -17.07 16.44
CA LEU A 80 -5.35 -15.95 16.78
C LEU A 80 -6.10 -14.84 17.54
N LEU A 81 -7.31 -14.48 17.09
CA LEU A 81 -8.13 -13.49 17.78
C LEU A 81 -8.56 -13.95 19.18
N ALA A 82 -8.87 -15.24 19.34
CA ALA A 82 -9.21 -15.80 20.65
C ALA A 82 -7.98 -15.85 21.58
N GLU A 83 -6.80 -16.17 21.06
CA GLU A 83 -5.52 -16.12 21.80
C GLU A 83 -5.23 -14.69 22.27
N ALA A 84 -5.33 -13.70 21.39
CA ALA A 84 -5.09 -12.29 21.72
C ALA A 84 -6.07 -11.76 22.79
N ARG A 85 -7.34 -12.18 22.75
CA ARG A 85 -8.33 -11.82 23.78
C ARG A 85 -8.04 -12.45 25.13
N ARG A 86 -7.49 -13.66 25.16
CA ARG A 86 -7.13 -14.37 26.41
C ARG A 86 -5.85 -13.82 27.05
N ALA A 87 -4.97 -13.22 26.25
CA ALA A 87 -3.72 -12.61 26.72
C ALA A 87 -3.90 -11.18 27.27
N ARG A 88 -5.14 -10.68 27.36
CA ARG A 88 -5.51 -9.34 27.82
C ARG A 88 -6.31 -9.42 29.10
#